data_AF-A0A7S2W6P5-F1
#
_entry.id   AF-A0A7S2W6P5-F1
#
_cell.length_a   1.000
_cell.length_b   1.000
_cell.length_c   1.000
_cell.angle_alpha   90.00
_cell.angle_beta   90.00
_cell.angle_gamma   90.00
#
_symmetry.space_group_name_H-M   'P 1'
#
loop_
_entity.id
_entity.type
_entity.pdbx_description
1 polymer ?
#
loop_
_entity_poly.entity_id
_entity_poly.type
_entity_poly.pdbx_seq_one_letter_code
_entity_poly.pdbx_strand_id
1 'polypeptide(L)'
;LLDTYGDSLVFVNQLYHHKFGTEQRKVPAHMPHFINRRVMEALQDSFPLEWAETSTHRFRHSRDMQYAFAYFYYLMNSANNKDLDWKELWERELDVDHNGFLDENEFLTLASMAHGKEPSDEFLHELRQCLREAALQRSAEPEEAAAPLLTLDVIMQCTAAVDGLRKHSRREARYHVVRKINEVAFEMIGDDFNKTRDQLNSIRARKTKFVCVNDDMKQPSPELVEMLQNFYLSFFPFPSTFELPVG
;
A
#
# COMPACT_ATOMS: atom_id res chain seq x y z
N LEU A 1 7.23 11.76 -30.40
CA LEU A 1 6.29 10.81 -29.78
C LEU A 1 5.65 11.48 -28.59
N LEU A 2 4.36 11.24 -28.33
CA LEU A 2 3.68 11.68 -27.10
C LEU A 2 4.25 10.89 -25.91
N ASP A 3 4.55 11.58 -24.80
CA ASP A 3 5.02 10.94 -23.56
C ASP A 3 3.83 10.35 -22.78
N THR A 4 3.28 9.25 -23.29
CA THR A 4 2.13 8.56 -22.69
C THR A 4 2.42 8.04 -21.27
N TYR A 5 3.70 7.88 -20.90
CA TYR A 5 4.11 7.52 -19.54
C TYR A 5 4.00 8.69 -18.58
N GLY A 6 4.57 9.84 -18.95
CA GLY A 6 4.42 11.08 -18.19
C GLY A 6 2.94 11.46 -18.04
N ASP A 7 2.16 11.33 -19.10
CA ASP A 7 0.73 11.66 -19.06
C ASP A 7 -0.06 10.74 -18.11
N SER A 8 0.17 9.42 -18.15
CA SER A 8 -0.50 8.48 -17.24
C SER A 8 -0.13 8.71 -15.76
N LEU A 9 1.10 9.14 -15.47
CA LEU A 9 1.48 9.57 -14.13
C LEU A 9 0.68 10.81 -13.68
N VAL A 10 0.54 11.80 -14.56
CA VAL A 10 -0.25 13.01 -14.29
C VAL A 10 -1.71 12.67 -14.05
N PHE A 11 -2.28 11.80 -14.88
CA PHE A 11 -3.66 11.32 -14.76
C PHE A 11 -3.94 10.70 -13.38
N VAL A 12 -3.14 9.71 -12.96
CA VAL A 12 -3.31 9.07 -11.64
C VAL A 12 -3.08 10.07 -10.50
N ASN A 13 -2.11 10.98 -10.65
CA ASN A 13 -1.86 11.99 -9.62
C ASN A 13 -3.06 12.94 -9.42
N GLN A 14 -3.76 13.30 -10.51
CA GLN A 14 -5.00 14.08 -10.45
C GLN A 14 -6.12 13.31 -9.73
N LEU A 15 -6.34 12.04 -10.08
CA LEU A 15 -7.31 11.19 -9.38
C LEU A 15 -7.03 11.15 -7.87
N TYR A 16 -5.77 11.08 -7.47
CA TYR A 16 -5.39 11.02 -6.07
C TYR A 16 -5.42 12.38 -5.38
N HIS A 17 -5.20 13.49 -6.10
CA HIS A 17 -5.50 14.82 -5.57
C HIS A 17 -6.98 14.96 -5.23
N HIS A 18 -7.87 14.47 -6.08
CA HIS A 18 -9.30 14.47 -5.82
C HIS A 18 -9.68 13.54 -4.65
N LYS A 19 -9.12 12.32 -4.56
CA LYS A 19 -9.49 11.34 -3.54
C LYS A 19 -8.84 11.56 -2.18
N PHE A 20 -7.55 11.87 -2.15
CA PHE A 20 -6.72 11.90 -0.94
C PHE A 20 -6.21 13.30 -0.58
N GLY A 21 -6.50 14.30 -1.41
CA GLY A 21 -5.99 15.65 -1.26
C GLY A 21 -4.65 15.88 -1.96
N THR A 22 -4.26 17.16 -2.01
CA THR A 22 -3.08 17.61 -2.74
C THR A 22 -1.79 17.28 -2.01
N GLU A 23 -0.90 16.54 -2.67
CA GLU A 23 0.46 16.28 -2.20
C GLU A 23 1.44 16.21 -3.38
N GLN A 24 2.73 16.37 -3.09
CA GLN A 24 3.80 16.12 -4.06
C GLN A 24 4.15 14.64 -4.09
N ARG A 25 3.87 14.00 -5.23
CA ARG A 25 4.16 12.59 -5.48
C ARG A 25 5.35 12.46 -6.43
N LYS A 26 6.35 11.69 -6.03
CA LYS A 26 7.50 11.29 -6.85
C LYS A 26 7.23 9.99 -7.60
N VAL A 27 7.84 9.84 -8.77
CA VAL A 27 7.75 8.62 -9.57
C VAL A 27 8.50 7.48 -8.88
N PRO A 28 7.89 6.30 -8.68
CA PRO A 28 8.60 5.11 -8.21
C PRO A 28 9.77 4.75 -9.12
N ALA A 29 10.88 4.32 -8.54
CA ALA A 29 12.05 3.89 -9.31
C ALA A 29 11.76 2.62 -10.12
N HIS A 30 12.41 2.48 -11.28
CA HIS A 30 12.27 1.31 -12.16
C HIS A 30 12.99 0.09 -11.57
N MET A 31 12.30 -0.65 -10.71
CA MET A 31 12.81 -1.83 -10.01
C MET A 31 11.67 -2.84 -9.81
N PRO A 32 11.98 -4.11 -9.52
CA PRO A 32 10.96 -5.08 -9.14
C PRO A 32 10.12 -4.57 -7.96
N HIS A 33 8.80 -4.71 -8.05
CA HIS A 33 7.86 -4.34 -7.01
C HIS A 33 7.16 -5.59 -6.48
N PHE A 34 7.15 -5.75 -5.16
CA PHE A 34 6.31 -6.75 -4.51
C PHE A 34 4.94 -6.13 -4.21
N ILE A 35 3.89 -6.76 -4.72
CA ILE A 35 2.51 -6.27 -4.65
C ILE A 35 1.71 -7.16 -3.72
N ASN A 36 1.07 -6.57 -2.72
CA ASN A 36 0.09 -7.26 -1.89
C ASN A 36 -1.24 -7.30 -2.63
N ARG A 37 -1.76 -8.51 -2.87
CA ARG A 37 -3.01 -8.73 -3.62
C ARG A 37 -4.21 -8.01 -3.00
N ARG A 38 -4.37 -8.03 -1.68
CA ARG A 38 -5.51 -7.39 -1.00
C ARG A 38 -5.48 -5.87 -1.17
N VAL A 39 -4.29 -5.28 -1.12
CA VAL A 39 -4.12 -3.84 -1.36
C VAL A 39 -4.44 -3.49 -2.82
N MET A 40 -4.02 -4.35 -3.76
CA MET A 40 -4.31 -4.17 -5.18
C MET A 40 -5.81 -4.32 -5.49
N GLU A 41 -6.47 -5.32 -4.91
CA GLU A 41 -7.93 -5.54 -5.02
C GLU A 41 -8.67 -4.31 -4.49
N ALA A 42 -8.33 -3.82 -3.30
CA ALA A 42 -8.93 -2.60 -2.74
C ALA A 42 -8.66 -1.33 -3.58
N LEU A 43 -7.48 -1.24 -4.22
CA LEU A 43 -7.17 -0.18 -5.18
C LEU A 43 -8.03 -0.29 -6.44
N GLN A 44 -8.26 -1.50 -6.96
CA GLN A 44 -9.09 -1.71 -8.14
C GLN A 44 -10.55 -1.39 -7.85
N ASP A 45 -11.07 -1.82 -6.71
CA ASP A 45 -12.42 -1.51 -6.24
C ASP A 45 -12.64 -0.01 -6.01
N SER A 46 -11.55 0.71 -5.70
CA SER A 46 -11.55 2.16 -5.49
C SER A 46 -11.66 3.00 -6.78
N PHE A 47 -11.30 2.43 -7.93
CA PHE A 47 -11.24 3.10 -9.25
C PHE A 47 -11.66 2.15 -10.38
N PRO A 48 -12.86 1.53 -10.30
CA PRO A 48 -13.22 0.41 -11.17
C PRO A 48 -13.32 0.82 -12.64
N LEU A 49 -13.75 2.06 -12.92
CA LEU A 49 -13.90 2.58 -14.28
C LEU A 49 -12.53 2.83 -14.94
N GLU A 50 -11.60 3.40 -14.19
CA GLU A 50 -10.26 3.73 -14.67
C GLU A 50 -9.43 2.48 -14.94
N TRP A 51 -9.56 1.46 -14.09
CA TRP A 51 -8.94 0.14 -14.33
C TRP A 51 -9.58 -0.60 -15.50
N ALA A 52 -10.90 -0.53 -15.64
CA ALA A 52 -11.59 -1.08 -16.80
C ALA A 52 -11.11 -0.40 -18.10
N GLU A 53 -11.04 0.93 -18.14
CA GLU A 53 -10.52 1.69 -19.28
C GLU A 53 -9.07 1.29 -19.59
N THR A 54 -8.20 1.27 -18.58
CA THR A 54 -6.78 0.82 -18.71
C THR A 54 -6.68 -0.56 -19.36
N SER A 55 -7.55 -1.49 -18.99
CA SER A 55 -7.54 -2.87 -19.52
C SER A 55 -7.92 -2.96 -21.01
N THR A 56 -8.57 -1.94 -21.57
CA THR A 56 -8.91 -1.89 -23.01
C THR A 56 -7.72 -1.48 -23.89
N HIS A 57 -6.67 -0.90 -23.30
CA HIS A 57 -5.53 -0.40 -24.06
C HIS A 57 -4.51 -1.52 -24.31
N ARG A 58 -4.20 -1.75 -25.59
CA ARG A 58 -3.14 -2.70 -26.00
C ARG A 58 -1.73 -2.18 -25.73
N PHE A 59 -1.55 -0.86 -25.85
CA PHE A 59 -0.28 -0.17 -25.62
C PHE A 59 -0.51 0.95 -24.61
N ARG A 60 0.58 1.40 -23.98
CA ARG A 60 0.55 2.47 -22.99
C ARG A 60 -0.24 3.68 -23.49
N HIS A 61 -1.19 4.12 -22.67
CA HIS A 61 -2.10 5.21 -22.96
C HIS A 61 -2.01 6.30 -21.87
N SER A 62 -2.23 7.56 -22.25
CA SER A 62 -2.15 8.72 -21.37
C SER A 62 -3.15 8.69 -20.20
N ARG A 63 -4.17 7.82 -20.25
CA ARG A 63 -5.18 7.62 -19.21
C ARG A 63 -5.07 6.28 -18.49
N ASP A 64 -3.95 5.57 -18.66
CA ASP A 64 -3.73 4.34 -17.90
C ASP A 64 -3.59 4.63 -16.41
N MET A 65 -4.16 3.75 -15.59
CA MET A 65 -3.80 3.63 -14.19
C MET A 65 -2.35 3.17 -14.10
N GLN A 66 -1.42 4.13 -13.99
CA GLN A 66 0.01 3.88 -13.93
C GLN A 66 0.35 2.98 -12.73
N TYR A 67 0.61 1.71 -13.00
CA TYR A 67 0.46 0.62 -12.03
C TYR A 67 1.25 0.82 -10.73
N ALA A 68 2.57 1.01 -10.83
CA ALA A 68 3.43 1.18 -9.65
C ALA A 68 3.09 2.46 -8.87
N PHE A 69 2.86 3.56 -9.59
CA PHE A 69 2.51 4.84 -9.01
C PHE A 69 1.17 4.76 -8.27
N ALA A 70 0.15 4.20 -8.91
CA ALA A 70 -1.16 3.97 -8.32
C ALA A 70 -1.05 3.11 -7.05
N TYR A 71 -0.36 1.97 -7.11
CA TYR A 71 -0.21 1.06 -5.98
C TYR A 71 0.47 1.70 -4.76
N PHE A 72 1.68 2.26 -4.93
CA PHE A 72 2.43 2.77 -3.77
C PHE A 72 1.74 3.96 -3.12
N TYR A 73 1.19 4.89 -3.90
CA TYR A 73 0.47 6.02 -3.31
C TYR A 73 -0.89 5.63 -2.75
N TYR A 74 -1.55 4.60 -3.27
CA TYR A 74 -2.75 4.06 -2.64
C TYR A 74 -2.40 3.43 -1.29
N LEU A 75 -1.35 2.61 -1.22
CA LEU A 75 -0.90 2.01 0.02
C LEU A 75 -0.57 3.08 1.06
N MET A 76 0.22 4.10 0.69
CA MET A 76 0.60 5.18 1.61
C MET A 76 -0.63 5.99 2.08
N ASN A 77 -1.54 6.35 1.16
CA ASN A 77 -2.72 7.14 1.51
C ASN A 77 -3.78 6.34 2.26
N SER A 78 -4.04 5.09 1.88
CA SER A 78 -4.98 4.20 2.58
C SER A 78 -4.48 3.80 3.97
N ALA A 79 -3.16 3.70 4.16
CA ALA A 79 -2.57 3.50 5.47
C ALA A 79 -2.57 4.78 6.33
N ASN A 80 -2.58 5.95 5.70
CA ASN A 80 -2.82 7.23 6.38
C ASN A 80 -4.31 7.47 6.65
N ASN A 81 -5.20 6.74 5.98
CA ASN A 81 -6.63 6.80 6.25
C ASN A 81 -6.87 6.23 7.65
N LYS A 82 -7.39 7.07 8.55
CA LYS A 82 -7.47 6.80 9.99
C LYS A 82 -8.57 5.80 10.35
N ASP A 83 -9.35 5.36 9.38
CA ASP A 83 -10.45 4.43 9.57
C ASP A 83 -9.93 3.05 9.96
N LEU A 84 -10.56 2.49 10.98
CA LEU A 84 -10.30 1.13 11.41
C LEU A 84 -10.88 0.17 10.39
N ASP A 85 -10.14 -0.90 10.09
CA ASP A 85 -10.73 -2.07 9.45
C ASP A 85 -11.56 -2.79 10.51
N TRP A 86 -12.85 -2.48 10.57
CA TRP A 86 -13.76 -2.99 11.60
C TRP A 86 -13.90 -4.50 11.56
N LYS A 87 -13.80 -5.11 10.38
CA LYS A 87 -13.86 -6.56 10.22
C LYS A 87 -12.59 -7.21 10.76
N GLU A 88 -11.43 -6.68 10.41
CA GLU A 88 -10.16 -7.17 10.95
C GLU A 88 -10.08 -6.99 12.47
N LEU A 89 -10.51 -5.83 12.99
CA LEU A 89 -10.56 -5.56 14.43
C LEU A 89 -11.50 -6.53 15.16
N TRP A 90 -12.68 -6.77 14.58
CA TRP A 90 -13.64 -7.73 15.11
C TRP A 90 -13.06 -9.13 15.20
N GLU A 91 -12.60 -9.67 14.07
CA GLU A 91 -12.11 -11.05 13.98
C GLU A 91 -10.82 -11.25 14.79
N ARG A 92 -9.92 -10.27 14.87
CA ARG A 92 -8.61 -10.48 15.50
C ARG A 92 -8.57 -10.14 16.99
N GLU A 93 -9.32 -9.14 17.43
CA GLU A 93 -9.14 -8.54 18.77
C GLU A 93 -10.40 -8.60 19.64
N LEU A 94 -11.59 -8.73 19.07
CA LEU A 94 -12.86 -8.66 19.83
C LEU A 94 -13.55 -10.03 19.94
N ASP A 95 -13.91 -10.65 18.82
CA ASP A 95 -14.59 -11.97 18.73
C ASP A 95 -13.55 -13.04 18.43
N VAL A 96 -12.75 -13.36 19.45
CA VAL A 96 -11.53 -14.18 19.34
C VAL A 96 -11.88 -15.67 19.24
N ASP A 97 -13.02 -16.08 19.81
CA ASP A 97 -13.53 -17.44 19.64
C ASP A 97 -14.34 -17.63 18.34
N HIS A 98 -14.61 -16.53 17.61
CA HIS A 98 -15.30 -16.48 16.33
C HIS A 98 -16.73 -17.02 16.36
N ASN A 99 -17.41 -16.90 17.50
CA ASN A 99 -18.79 -17.34 17.66
C ASN A 99 -19.81 -16.32 17.08
N GLY A 100 -19.35 -15.10 16.75
CA GLY A 100 -20.14 -14.03 16.14
C GLY A 100 -20.79 -13.05 17.12
N PHE A 101 -20.52 -13.14 18.42
CA PHE A 101 -21.02 -12.24 19.45
C PHE A 101 -20.05 -12.12 20.64
N LEU A 102 -19.96 -10.96 21.28
CA LEU A 102 -19.07 -10.79 22.42
C LEU A 102 -19.65 -11.40 23.70
N ASP A 103 -18.88 -12.27 24.37
CA ASP A 103 -19.11 -12.67 25.75
C ASP A 103 -18.63 -11.61 26.77
N GLU A 104 -18.67 -11.89 28.08
CA GLU A 104 -18.24 -10.93 29.11
C GLU A 104 -16.73 -10.62 29.09
N ASN A 105 -15.89 -11.58 28.73
CA ASN A 105 -14.44 -11.36 28.63
C ASN A 105 -14.10 -10.54 27.39
N GLU A 106 -14.75 -10.84 26.27
CA GLU A 106 -14.61 -10.11 25.02
C GLU A 106 -15.21 -8.70 25.12
N PHE A 107 -16.32 -8.54 25.84
CA PHE A 107 -16.85 -7.23 26.20
C PHE A 107 -15.85 -6.41 27.03
N LEU A 108 -15.17 -7.03 28.01
CA LEU A 108 -14.13 -6.34 28.78
C LEU A 108 -12.96 -5.91 27.90
N THR A 109 -12.60 -6.73 26.89
CA THR A 109 -11.61 -6.36 25.86
C THR A 109 -12.08 -5.15 25.05
N LEU A 110 -13.31 -5.17 24.53
CA LEU A 110 -13.93 -4.02 23.85
C LEU A 110 -13.88 -2.76 24.72
N ALA A 111 -14.28 -2.86 25.99
CA ALA A 111 -14.31 -1.73 26.92
C ALA A 111 -12.89 -1.18 27.17
N SER A 112 -11.93 -2.06 27.43
CA SER A 112 -10.53 -1.67 27.67
C SER A 112 -9.92 -1.00 26.43
N MET A 113 -10.18 -1.54 25.24
CA MET A 113 -9.71 -0.96 23.98
C MET A 113 -10.40 0.38 23.68
N ALA A 114 -11.71 0.47 23.87
CA ALA A 114 -12.47 1.71 23.66
C ALA A 114 -12.09 2.80 24.65
N HIS A 115 -11.72 2.44 25.89
CA HIS A 115 -11.25 3.39 26.91
C HIS A 115 -9.77 3.74 26.77
N GLY A 116 -8.97 2.85 26.17
CA GLY A 116 -7.52 2.99 26.01
C GLY A 116 -6.71 2.73 27.27
N LYS A 117 -7.33 2.20 28.33
CA LYS A 117 -6.77 1.86 29.65
C LYS A 117 -7.77 0.98 30.41
N GLU A 118 -7.44 0.60 31.64
CA GLU A 118 -8.38 -0.08 32.55
C GLU A 118 -9.70 0.69 32.64
N PRO A 119 -10.85 0.10 32.23
CA PRO A 119 -12.14 0.77 32.24
C PRO A 119 -12.68 0.91 33.68
N SER A 120 -13.27 2.07 34.00
CA SER A 120 -13.96 2.22 35.29
C SER A 120 -15.34 1.58 35.26
N ASP A 121 -15.91 1.29 36.44
CA ASP A 121 -17.25 0.72 36.58
C ASP A 121 -18.31 1.62 35.91
N GLU A 122 -18.15 2.94 36.00
CA GLU A 122 -19.04 3.90 35.33
C GLU A 122 -18.96 3.76 33.80
N PHE A 123 -17.75 3.66 33.25
CA PHE A 123 -17.56 3.49 31.81
C PHE A 123 -18.11 2.15 31.30
N LEU A 124 -17.92 1.07 32.06
CA LEU A 124 -18.51 -0.24 31.74
C LEU A 124 -20.04 -0.17 31.69
N HIS A 125 -20.64 0.53 32.66
CA HIS A 125 -22.09 0.73 32.70
C HIS A 125 -22.58 1.55 31.49
N GLU A 126 -21.94 2.68 31.20
CA GLU A 126 -22.27 3.54 30.04
C GLU A 126 -22.16 2.78 28.72
N LEU A 127 -21.07 2.01 28.53
CA LEU A 127 -20.85 1.25 27.32
C LEU A 127 -21.87 0.13 27.15
N ARG A 128 -22.20 -0.62 28.22
CA ARG A 128 -23.28 -1.62 28.18
C ARG A 128 -24.63 -1.02 27.82
N GLN A 129 -24.94 0.15 28.37
CA GLN A 129 -26.20 0.83 28.06
C GLN A 129 -26.25 1.23 26.57
N CYS A 130 -25.18 1.82 26.05
CA CYS A 130 -25.05 2.19 24.64
C CYS A 130 -25.25 1.00 23.70
N LEU A 131 -24.61 -0.14 23.99
CA LEU A 131 -24.75 -1.37 23.20
C LEU A 131 -26.15 -1.98 23.30
N ARG A 132 -26.78 -1.92 24.48
CA ARG A 132 -28.14 -2.42 24.67
C ARG A 132 -29.15 -1.60 23.87
N GLU A 133 -29.04 -0.28 23.90
CA GLU A 133 -29.89 0.62 23.11
C GLU A 133 -29.71 0.37 21.60
N ALA A 134 -28.47 0.21 21.14
CA ALA A 134 -28.15 -0.17 19.76
C ALA A 134 -28.76 -1.51 19.34
N ALA A 135 -28.71 -2.52 20.21
CA ALA A 135 -29.30 -3.84 19.93
C ALA A 135 -30.82 -3.80 19.87
N LEU A 136 -31.46 -3.03 20.76
CA LEU A 136 -32.92 -2.85 20.79
C LEU A 136 -33.43 -2.14 19.54
N GLN A 137 -32.68 -1.18 18.99
CA GLN A 137 -33.04 -0.51 17.73
C GLN A 137 -33.05 -1.47 16.52
N ARG A 138 -32.33 -2.61 16.59
CA ARG A 138 -32.31 -3.62 15.51
C ARG A 138 -33.33 -4.74 15.68
N SER A 139 -33.82 -4.98 16.90
CA SER A 139 -34.79 -6.05 17.15
C SER A 139 -36.20 -5.53 16.82
N ALA A 140 -36.70 -5.91 15.64
CA ALA A 140 -38.01 -5.50 15.15
C ALA A 140 -39.20 -6.17 15.87
N GLU A 141 -38.96 -7.16 16.74
CA GLU A 141 -40.01 -7.84 17.51
C GLU A 141 -39.62 -8.04 18.98
N PRO A 142 -40.56 -7.81 19.93
CA PRO A 142 -40.35 -8.03 21.35
C PRO A 142 -40.69 -9.48 21.71
N GLU A 143 -39.71 -10.38 21.60
CA GLU A 143 -39.80 -11.70 22.24
C GLU A 143 -38.74 -11.90 23.33
N GLU A 144 -39.10 -12.77 24.27
CA GLU A 144 -38.68 -12.85 25.66
C GLU A 144 -37.15 -12.93 25.90
N ALA A 145 -36.65 -11.92 26.63
CA ALA A 145 -35.64 -12.01 27.69
C ALA A 145 -34.40 -12.92 27.50
N ALA A 146 -33.79 -12.95 26.33
CA ALA A 146 -32.36 -13.23 26.20
C ALA A 146 -31.58 -11.90 26.20
N ALA A 147 -30.42 -11.85 26.87
CA ALA A 147 -29.53 -10.70 26.75
C ALA A 147 -29.18 -10.48 25.27
N PRO A 148 -29.23 -9.23 24.76
CA PRO A 148 -29.00 -8.97 23.35
C PRO A 148 -27.59 -9.41 22.93
N LEU A 149 -27.50 -10.16 21.82
CA LEU A 149 -26.21 -10.59 21.26
C LEU A 149 -25.42 -9.37 20.77
N LEU A 150 -24.21 -9.21 21.31
CA LEU A 150 -23.31 -8.12 20.98
C LEU A 150 -22.53 -8.43 19.70
N THR A 151 -23.16 -8.28 18.54
CA THR A 151 -22.53 -8.50 17.22
C THR A 151 -21.77 -7.25 16.73
N LEU A 152 -20.91 -7.41 15.71
CA LEU A 152 -20.19 -6.29 15.07
C LEU A 152 -21.13 -5.14 14.69
N ASP A 153 -22.25 -5.45 14.06
CA ASP A 153 -23.24 -4.46 13.66
C ASP A 153 -23.83 -3.67 14.84
N VAL A 154 -23.99 -4.31 16.01
CA VAL A 154 -24.45 -3.63 17.25
C VAL A 154 -23.38 -2.67 17.75
N ILE A 155 -22.11 -3.08 17.73
CA ILE A 155 -20.98 -2.22 18.09
C ILE A 155 -20.93 -1.00 17.17
N MET A 156 -21.12 -1.18 15.87
CA MET A 156 -21.10 -0.10 14.88
C MET A 156 -22.19 0.95 15.09
N GLN A 157 -23.23 0.65 15.87
CA GLN A 157 -24.31 1.57 16.23
C GLN A 157 -24.08 2.26 17.59
N CYS A 158 -23.12 1.79 18.40
CA CYS A 158 -22.76 2.43 19.65
C CYS A 158 -21.63 3.43 19.45
N THR A 159 -21.96 4.72 19.51
CA THR A 159 -20.99 5.82 19.30
C THR A 159 -19.84 5.79 20.30
N ALA A 160 -20.12 5.48 21.58
CA ALA A 160 -19.09 5.37 22.61
C ALA A 160 -18.05 4.28 22.27
N ALA A 161 -18.50 3.13 21.75
CA ALA A 161 -17.63 2.05 21.31
C ALA A 161 -16.82 2.48 20.06
N VAL A 162 -17.50 2.97 19.03
CA VAL A 162 -16.89 3.34 17.74
C VAL A 162 -15.85 4.45 17.91
N ASP A 163 -16.20 5.53 18.62
CA ASP A 163 -15.31 6.66 18.81
C ASP A 163 -14.14 6.29 19.74
N GLY A 164 -14.40 5.51 20.78
CA GLY A 164 -13.37 4.97 21.67
C GLY A 164 -12.35 4.12 20.92
N LEU A 165 -12.81 3.14 20.15
CA LEU A 165 -11.95 2.29 19.33
C LEU A 165 -11.19 3.12 18.29
N ARG A 166 -11.85 4.02 17.56
CA ARG A 166 -11.18 4.92 16.61
C ARG A 166 -10.06 5.74 17.26
N LYS A 167 -10.24 6.15 18.51
CA LYS A 167 -9.28 6.98 19.23
C LYS A 167 -8.11 6.17 19.76
N HIS A 168 -8.35 4.98 20.31
CA HIS A 168 -7.37 4.28 21.14
C HIS A 168 -6.83 2.99 20.53
N SER A 169 -7.50 2.38 19.55
CA SER A 169 -7.01 1.18 18.89
C SER A 169 -5.67 1.44 18.21
N ARG A 170 -4.70 0.53 18.46
CA ARG A 170 -3.40 0.59 17.81
C ARG A 170 -3.58 0.37 16.31
N ARG A 171 -3.11 1.32 15.53
CA ARG A 171 -3.01 1.20 14.08
C ARG A 171 -1.63 0.64 13.77
N GLU A 172 -1.54 -0.60 13.30
CA GLU A 172 -0.27 -1.06 12.73
C GLU A 172 0.04 -0.22 11.48
N ALA A 173 1.27 0.26 11.40
CA ALA A 173 1.73 0.94 10.19
C ALA A 173 1.75 -0.09 9.05
N ARG A 174 0.85 0.04 8.09
CA ARG A 174 0.78 -0.87 6.93
C ARG A 174 2.03 -0.80 6.03
N TYR A 175 2.95 0.13 6.29
CA TYR A 175 4.21 0.27 5.58
C TYR A 175 5.30 0.92 6.45
N HIS A 176 6.55 0.64 6.13
CA HIS A 176 7.72 1.35 6.67
C HIS A 176 8.51 1.98 5.52
N VAL A 177 8.91 3.24 5.69
CA VAL A 177 9.72 3.96 4.70
C VAL A 177 11.20 3.75 5.02
N VAL A 178 11.88 2.95 4.21
CA VAL A 178 13.35 2.84 4.25
C VAL A 178 13.95 3.95 3.39
N ARG A 179 14.63 4.90 4.03
CA ARG A 179 15.20 6.09 3.35
C ARG A 179 16.63 5.91 2.83
N LYS A 180 17.30 4.81 3.18
CA LYS A 180 18.68 4.55 2.75
C LYS A 180 18.66 3.91 1.36
N ILE A 181 19.14 4.66 0.37
CA ILE A 181 19.24 4.24 -1.05
C ILE A 181 20.68 3.80 -1.37
N ASN A 182 21.52 3.56 -0.36
CA ASN A 182 22.92 3.17 -0.56
C ASN A 182 23.06 1.80 -1.27
N GLU A 183 22.00 1.00 -1.30
CA GLU A 183 21.98 -0.30 -1.98
C GLU A 183 21.49 -0.24 -3.44
N VAL A 184 21.08 0.94 -3.94
CA VAL A 184 20.51 1.09 -5.29
C VAL A 184 21.30 2.12 -6.12
N ALA A 185 21.56 1.79 -7.39
CA ALA A 185 22.12 2.70 -8.38
C ALA A 185 21.19 2.76 -9.59
N PHE A 186 20.91 3.98 -10.03
CA PHE A 186 20.13 4.25 -11.24
C PHE A 186 20.94 5.22 -12.09
N GLU A 187 21.48 4.74 -13.21
CA GLU A 187 22.29 5.54 -14.12
C GLU A 187 21.66 5.51 -15.51
N MET A 188 21.35 6.69 -16.06
CA MET A 188 21.05 6.85 -17.48
C MET A 188 22.37 7.13 -18.19
N ILE A 189 22.81 6.21 -19.05
CA ILE A 189 24.08 6.31 -19.78
C ILE A 189 23.80 6.84 -21.20
N GLY A 190 24.76 7.61 -21.73
CA GLY A 190 24.67 8.18 -23.08
C GLY A 190 25.97 7.99 -23.85
N ASP A 191 26.06 8.62 -25.02
CA ASP A 191 27.17 8.42 -25.98
C ASP A 191 28.53 9.01 -25.51
N ASP A 192 28.56 9.80 -24.42
CA ASP A 192 29.81 10.34 -23.86
C ASP A 192 30.57 9.26 -23.09
N PHE A 193 31.67 8.79 -23.69
CA PHE A 193 32.50 7.73 -23.12
C PHE A 193 33.01 8.05 -21.71
N ASN A 194 33.53 9.25 -21.45
CA ASN A 194 34.13 9.58 -20.17
C ASN A 194 33.06 9.70 -19.07
N LYS A 195 31.93 10.35 -19.39
CA LYS A 195 30.82 10.47 -18.45
C LYS A 195 30.23 9.09 -18.11
N THR A 196 29.96 8.26 -19.12
CA THR A 196 29.44 6.91 -18.92
C THR A 196 30.43 6.06 -18.12
N ARG A 197 31.74 6.15 -18.41
CA ARG A 197 32.78 5.47 -17.63
C ARG A 197 32.73 5.86 -16.16
N ASP A 198 32.63 7.14 -15.86
CA ASP A 198 32.63 7.63 -14.49
C ASP A 198 31.37 7.18 -13.72
N GLN A 199 30.20 7.15 -14.38
CA GLN A 199 28.95 6.59 -13.84
C GLN A 199 29.11 5.09 -13.51
N LEU A 200 29.61 4.29 -14.46
CA LEU A 200 29.81 2.84 -14.26
C LEU A 200 30.86 2.55 -13.19
N ASN A 201 31.95 3.32 -13.14
CA ASN A 201 32.98 3.17 -12.11
C ASN A 201 32.49 3.58 -10.72
N SER A 202 31.60 4.58 -10.62
CA SER A 202 30.94 4.93 -9.36
C SER A 202 30.10 3.77 -8.81
N ILE A 203 29.43 3.01 -9.67
CA ILE A 203 28.71 1.79 -9.27
C ILE A 203 29.69 0.71 -8.79
N ARG A 204 30.79 0.48 -9.51
CA ARG A 204 31.85 -0.46 -9.10
C ARG A 204 32.42 -0.12 -7.73
N ALA A 205 32.74 1.15 -7.50
CA ALA A 205 33.34 1.64 -6.26
C ALA A 205 32.41 1.45 -5.06
N ARG A 206 31.11 1.73 -5.25
CA ARG A 206 30.09 1.58 -4.20
C ARG A 206 29.69 0.12 -3.95
N LYS A 207 30.03 -0.81 -4.84
CA LYS A 207 29.56 -2.21 -4.83
C LYS A 207 28.05 -2.30 -4.61
N THR A 208 27.32 -1.45 -5.32
CA THR A 208 25.87 -1.34 -5.18
C THR A 208 25.18 -2.66 -5.53
N LYS A 209 24.21 -3.08 -4.71
CA LYS A 209 23.55 -4.38 -4.82
C LYS A 209 22.53 -4.41 -5.97
N PHE A 210 21.70 -3.38 -6.08
CA PHE A 210 20.68 -3.26 -7.11
C PHE A 210 21.09 -2.19 -8.12
N VAL A 211 21.38 -2.61 -9.35
CA VAL A 211 21.89 -1.72 -10.40
C VAL A 211 20.90 -1.67 -11.54
N CYS A 212 20.42 -0.46 -11.86
CA CYS A 212 19.67 -0.16 -13.07
C CYS A 212 20.51 0.77 -13.94
N VAL A 213 20.87 0.28 -15.13
CA VAL A 213 21.51 1.08 -16.17
C VAL A 213 20.50 1.20 -17.30
N ASN A 214 20.12 2.43 -17.63
CA ASN A 214 19.26 2.72 -18.77
C ASN A 214 20.12 3.16 -19.94
N ASP A 215 20.01 2.45 -21.05
CA ASP A 215 20.69 2.78 -22.29
C ASP A 215 19.93 3.89 -23.04
N ASP A 216 20.33 5.14 -22.81
CA ASP A 216 19.84 6.30 -23.57
C ASP A 216 20.79 6.68 -24.72
N MET A 217 21.75 5.81 -25.06
CA MET A 217 22.68 5.99 -26.16
C MET A 217 21.93 6.10 -27.49
N LYS A 218 22.54 6.82 -28.44
CA LYS A 218 21.99 7.01 -29.79
C LYS A 218 22.94 6.42 -30.82
N GLN A 219 24.21 6.76 -30.71
CA GLN A 219 25.28 6.27 -31.58
C GLN A 219 26.53 5.97 -30.73
N PRO A 220 26.49 4.92 -29.90
CA PRO A 220 27.62 4.60 -29.03
C PRO A 220 28.83 4.15 -29.86
N SER A 221 30.04 4.52 -29.41
CA SER A 221 31.26 4.01 -30.01
C SER A 221 31.45 2.52 -29.67
N PRO A 222 32.15 1.73 -30.50
CA PRO A 222 32.46 0.33 -30.19
C PRO A 222 33.13 0.15 -28.82
N GLU A 223 34.02 1.07 -28.44
CA GLU A 223 34.72 1.05 -27.17
C GLU A 223 33.77 1.29 -25.99
N LEU A 224 32.74 2.12 -26.17
CA LEU A 224 31.72 2.37 -25.16
C LEU A 224 30.86 1.11 -24.93
N VAL A 225 30.45 0.45 -26.02
CA VAL A 225 29.71 -0.82 -25.94
C VAL A 225 30.55 -1.90 -25.24
N GLU A 226 31.83 -2.03 -25.59
CA GLU A 226 32.75 -2.95 -24.94
C GLU A 226 32.93 -2.62 -23.45
N MET A 227 33.04 -1.35 -23.09
CA MET A 227 33.13 -0.92 -21.70
C MET A 227 31.87 -1.31 -20.90
N LEU A 228 30.68 -1.17 -21.49
CA LEU A 228 29.43 -1.58 -20.86
C LEU A 228 29.36 -3.10 -20.66
N GLN A 229 29.79 -3.88 -21.66
CA GLN A 229 29.89 -5.33 -21.55
C GLN A 229 30.86 -5.74 -20.44
N ASN A 230 32.05 -5.13 -20.41
CA ASN A 230 33.07 -5.35 -19.37
C ASN A 230 32.61 -4.91 -17.97
N PHE A 231 31.72 -3.92 -17.89
CA PHE A 231 31.03 -3.57 -16.65
C PHE A 231 30.18 -4.72 -16.15
N TYR A 232 29.27 -5.26 -16.96
CA TYR A 232 28.42 -6.37 -16.53
C TYR A 232 29.22 -7.64 -16.22
N LEU A 233 30.21 -8.01 -17.05
CA LEU A 233 31.08 -9.16 -16.80
C LEU A 233 31.82 -9.07 -15.46
N SER A 234 32.09 -7.86 -14.96
CA SER A 234 32.74 -7.67 -13.66
C SER A 234 31.83 -7.94 -12.45
N PHE A 235 30.50 -7.94 -12.65
CA PHE A 235 29.50 -8.27 -11.63
C PHE A 235 28.90 -9.67 -11.85
N PHE A 236 28.70 -10.06 -13.11
CA PHE A 236 28.02 -11.26 -13.55
C PHE A 236 28.88 -11.96 -14.64
N PRO A 237 29.96 -12.65 -14.24
CA PRO A 237 30.89 -13.26 -15.20
C PRO A 237 30.32 -14.48 -15.92
N PHE A 238 29.20 -15.03 -15.44
CA PHE A 238 28.52 -16.16 -16.05
C PHE A 238 27.18 -15.71 -16.61
N PRO A 239 26.91 -15.96 -17.90
CA PRO A 239 25.65 -15.55 -18.52
C PRO A 239 24.48 -16.33 -17.94
N SER A 240 23.34 -15.65 -17.82
CA SER A 240 22.07 -16.27 -17.47
C SER A 240 21.63 -17.24 -18.57
N THR A 241 20.98 -18.34 -18.20
CA THR A 241 20.36 -19.26 -19.18
C THR A 241 19.22 -18.61 -19.97
N PHE A 242 18.76 -17.43 -19.55
CA PHE A 242 17.75 -16.63 -20.24
C PHE A 242 18.36 -15.55 -21.15
N GLU A 243 19.68 -15.38 -21.16
CA GLU A 243 20.32 -14.46 -22.11
C GLU A 243 20.14 -14.99 -23.54
N LEU A 244 19.81 -14.08 -24.45
CA LEU A 244 19.76 -14.40 -25.87
C LEU A 244 21.20 -14.61 -26.39
N PRO A 245 21.37 -15.39 -27.47
CA PRO A 245 22.65 -15.46 -28.17
C PRO A 245 23.15 -14.06 -28.54
N VAL A 246 24.48 -13.91 -28.65
CA VAL A 246 25.08 -12.66 -29.13
C VAL A 246 24.48 -12.32 -30.50
N GLY A 247 23.86 -11.14 -30.58
CA GLY A 247 23.22 -10.60 -31.79
C GLY A 247 24.19 -9.93 -32.73
#